data_AF-A0A514LBX8-F1
#
_entry.id   AF-A0A514LBX8-F1
#
_cell.length_a   1.000
_cell.length_b   1.000
_cell.length_c   1.000
_cell.angle_alpha   90.00
_cell.angle_beta   90.00
_cell.angle_gamma   90.00
#
_symmetry.space_group_name_H-M   'P 1'
#
loop_
_entity.id
_entity.type
_entity.pdbx_description
1 polymer ?
#
loop_
_entity_poly.entity_id
_entity_poly.type
_entity_poly.pdbx_seq_one_letter_code
_entity_poly.pdbx_strand_id
1 'polypeptide(L)'
;MSIEKTIEDCKIYLNQIKQYEPDPFYVNHYFSEFIDSVNRVLEGIFDEANRDFGLFIAEKISCEKFLEKAKSKNDLQAIKFSEWYLDKFNQEHKSRFPKAIKKICELKNKQNKLPKIKIMIRALDRYENDINQQIMVGLSNEKLRSKEELQIEINRQLPVFLEVINYKRSKNNEPSVNENQITTSAFIDIEDIFEIEIAYASEIYIPVLIRMVEESRKKIKELTSWS
;
A
#
# COMPACT_ATOMS: atom_id res chain seq x y z
N MET A 1 15.94 -11.43 9.22
CA MET A 1 14.97 -12.06 8.29
C MET A 1 15.35 -11.64 6.88
N SER A 2 15.30 -12.50 5.87
CA SER A 2 15.66 -12.07 4.51
C SER A 2 14.56 -11.18 3.92
N ILE A 3 14.96 -10.27 3.03
CA ILE A 3 14.04 -9.38 2.32
C ILE A 3 13.04 -10.21 1.49
N GLU A 4 13.51 -11.29 0.86
CA GLU A 4 12.69 -12.18 0.02
C GLU A 4 11.55 -12.82 0.82
N LYS A 5 11.85 -13.29 2.04
CA LYS A 5 10.83 -13.86 2.92
C LYS A 5 9.78 -12.81 3.29
N THR A 6 10.23 -11.59 3.57
CA THR A 6 9.33 -10.48 3.95
C THR A 6 8.44 -10.04 2.78
N ILE A 7 8.95 -10.10 1.54
CA ILE A 7 8.16 -9.89 0.32
C ILE A 7 7.12 -11.00 0.14
N GLU A 8 7.46 -12.25 0.45
CA GLU A 8 6.51 -13.35 0.40
C GLU A 8 5.41 -13.18 1.46
N ASP A 9 5.77 -12.74 2.67
CA ASP A 9 4.80 -12.38 3.71
C ASP A 9 3.82 -11.29 3.19
N CYS A 10 4.30 -10.28 2.46
CA CYS A 10 3.43 -9.28 1.84
C CYS A 10 2.39 -9.91 0.88
N LYS A 11 2.77 -10.93 0.10
CA LYS A 11 1.84 -11.65 -0.80
C LYS A 11 0.83 -12.49 -0.01
N ILE A 12 1.28 -13.13 1.08
CA ILE A 12 0.39 -13.88 1.98
C ILE A 12 -0.66 -12.94 2.57
N TYR A 13 -0.23 -11.79 3.10
CA TYR A 13 -1.16 -10.80 3.65
C TYR A 13 -2.10 -10.22 2.59
N LEU A 14 -1.63 -9.98 1.36
CA LEU A 14 -2.51 -9.60 0.25
C LEU A 14 -3.61 -10.64 -0.02
N ASN A 15 -3.26 -11.92 -0.04
CA ASN A 15 -4.25 -13.00 -0.23
C ASN A 15 -5.26 -13.03 0.92
N GLN A 16 -4.82 -12.81 2.16
CA GLN A 16 -5.70 -12.74 3.31
C GLN A 16 -6.61 -11.50 3.24
N ILE A 17 -6.10 -10.32 2.88
CA ILE A 17 -6.92 -9.13 2.63
C ILE A 17 -8.03 -9.47 1.62
N LYS A 18 -7.66 -10.01 0.45
CA LYS A 18 -8.63 -10.41 -0.60
C LYS A 18 -9.66 -11.44 -0.11
N GLN A 19 -9.25 -12.38 0.74
CA GLN A 19 -10.14 -13.41 1.29
C GLN A 19 -11.19 -12.83 2.25
N TYR A 20 -10.82 -11.81 3.03
CA TYR A 20 -11.66 -11.27 4.09
C TYR A 20 -12.38 -9.97 3.72
N GLU A 21 -12.15 -9.41 2.53
CA GLU A 21 -12.93 -8.26 2.07
C GLU A 21 -14.45 -8.56 2.04
N PRO A 22 -15.31 -7.60 2.39
CA PRO A 22 -15.00 -6.23 2.84
C PRO A 22 -14.99 -6.08 4.37
N ASP A 23 -14.80 -7.13 5.17
CA ASP A 23 -14.90 -7.06 6.64
C ASP A 23 -13.81 -6.15 7.23
N PRO A 24 -14.16 -4.99 7.83
CA PRO A 24 -13.17 -4.02 8.28
C PRO A 24 -12.22 -4.56 9.35
N PHE A 25 -12.67 -5.46 10.23
CA PHE A 25 -11.84 -5.98 11.33
C PHE A 25 -10.69 -6.83 10.78
N TYR A 26 -11.01 -7.81 9.94
CA TYR A 26 -10.00 -8.71 9.37
C TYR A 26 -9.13 -7.98 8.36
N VAL A 27 -9.72 -7.14 7.50
CA VAL A 27 -8.94 -6.37 6.53
C VAL A 27 -7.98 -5.43 7.25
N ASN A 28 -8.40 -4.75 8.32
CA ASN A 28 -7.51 -3.88 9.10
C ASN A 28 -6.35 -4.65 9.72
N HIS A 29 -6.62 -5.84 10.27
CA HIS A 29 -5.58 -6.69 10.85
C HIS A 29 -4.52 -7.08 9.81
N TYR A 30 -4.92 -7.71 8.70
CA TYR A 30 -3.97 -8.17 7.69
C TYR A 30 -3.31 -7.02 6.92
N PHE A 31 -4.02 -5.90 6.75
CA PHE A 31 -3.41 -4.70 6.17
C PHE A 31 -2.36 -4.08 7.09
N SER A 32 -2.54 -4.12 8.41
CA SER A 32 -1.47 -3.73 9.35
C SER A 32 -0.23 -4.58 9.18
N GLU A 33 -0.39 -5.90 9.12
CA GLU A 33 0.73 -6.84 8.92
C GLU A 33 1.41 -6.64 7.56
N PHE A 34 0.63 -6.34 6.51
CA PHE A 34 1.16 -5.95 5.20
C PHE A 34 2.03 -4.70 5.30
N ILE A 35 1.55 -3.62 5.92
CA ILE A 35 2.29 -2.36 6.10
C ILE A 35 3.55 -2.56 6.95
N ASP A 36 3.47 -3.35 8.02
CA ASP A 36 4.63 -3.67 8.85
C ASP A 36 5.68 -4.48 8.06
N SER A 37 5.25 -5.35 7.14
CA SER A 37 6.13 -6.08 6.23
C SER A 37 6.75 -5.18 5.16
N VAL A 38 5.98 -4.23 4.61
CA VAL A 38 6.50 -3.17 3.73
C VAL A 38 7.64 -2.40 4.41
N ASN A 39 7.42 -1.92 5.64
CA ASN A 39 8.44 -1.19 6.39
C ASN A 39 9.70 -2.03 6.60
N ARG A 40 9.55 -3.31 6.96
CA ARG A 40 10.68 -4.24 7.13
C ARG A 40 11.47 -4.47 5.84
N VAL A 41 10.82 -4.52 4.67
CA VAL A 41 11.51 -4.61 3.38
C VAL A 41 12.36 -3.36 3.12
N LEU A 42 11.78 -2.18 3.33
CA LEU A 42 12.48 -0.90 3.11
C LEU A 42 13.68 -0.73 4.06
N GLU A 43 13.52 -1.11 5.33
CA GLU A 43 14.60 -1.16 6.32
C GLU A 43 15.68 -2.16 5.94
N GLY A 44 15.29 -3.35 5.46
CA GLY A 44 16.22 -4.39 5.01
C GLY A 44 17.17 -3.94 3.90
N ILE A 45 16.74 -3.02 3.03
CA ILE A 45 17.61 -2.41 2.00
C ILE A 45 18.79 -1.68 2.68
N PHE A 46 18.52 -0.94 3.76
CA PHE A 46 19.56 -0.22 4.49
C PHE A 46 20.39 -1.14 5.38
N ASP A 47 19.86 -2.28 5.84
CA ASP A 47 20.66 -3.32 6.49
C ASP A 47 21.70 -3.91 5.51
N GLU A 48 21.30 -4.21 4.28
CA GLU A 48 22.23 -4.67 3.23
C GLU A 48 23.26 -3.59 2.89
N ALA A 49 22.83 -2.35 2.68
CA ALA A 49 23.73 -1.23 2.43
C ALA A 49 24.72 -1.01 3.58
N ASN A 50 24.26 -1.05 4.83
CA ASN A 50 25.11 -0.83 6.02
C ASN A 50 26.23 -1.87 6.12
N ARG A 51 25.93 -3.13 5.76
CA ARG A 51 26.93 -4.19 5.66
C ARG A 51 27.91 -3.93 4.53
N ASP A 52 27.42 -3.66 3.33
CA ASP A 52 28.25 -3.60 2.12
C ASP A 52 29.13 -2.34 2.07
N PHE A 53 28.66 -1.20 2.63
CA PHE A 53 29.46 0.01 2.82
C PHE A 53 30.31 0.00 4.11
N GLY A 54 30.17 -1.00 4.99
CA GLY A 54 30.96 -1.07 6.23
C GLY A 54 30.66 0.07 7.21
N LEU A 55 29.40 0.52 7.32
CA LEU A 55 29.02 1.61 8.23
C LEU A 55 28.90 1.15 9.70
N PHE A 56 28.67 -0.14 9.93
CA PHE A 56 28.58 -0.78 11.26
C PHE A 56 27.55 -0.14 12.21
N ILE A 57 26.40 0.24 11.68
CA ILE A 57 25.25 0.66 12.50
C ILE A 57 24.64 -0.61 13.13
N ALA A 58 24.55 -0.64 14.45
CA ALA A 58 24.02 -1.79 15.21
C ALA A 58 22.54 -1.67 15.58
N GLU A 59 21.99 -0.45 15.53
CA GLU A 59 20.58 -0.17 15.80
C GLU A 59 19.74 -0.34 14.52
N LYS A 60 18.41 -0.29 14.68
CA LYS A 60 17.47 -0.20 13.57
C LYS A 60 17.84 0.96 12.63
N ILE A 61 18.01 0.65 11.34
CA ILE A 61 18.57 1.57 10.34
C ILE A 61 17.44 2.21 9.53
N SER A 62 17.26 3.51 9.71
CA SER A 62 16.46 4.34 8.80
C SER A 62 17.37 4.99 7.76
N CYS A 63 16.77 5.54 6.69
CA CYS A 63 17.51 6.32 5.70
C CYS A 63 18.27 7.49 6.34
N GLU A 64 17.64 8.18 7.30
CA GLU A 64 18.24 9.31 8.01
C GLU A 64 19.45 8.87 8.84
N LYS A 65 19.31 7.80 9.65
CA LYS A 65 20.42 7.27 10.44
C LYS A 65 21.58 6.78 9.57
N PHE A 66 21.26 6.13 8.46
CA PHE A 66 22.26 5.70 7.49
C PHE A 66 23.03 6.90 6.92
N LEU A 67 22.32 7.94 6.49
CA LEU A 67 22.92 9.16 5.93
C LEU A 67 23.77 9.92 6.97
N GLU A 68 23.30 10.04 8.21
CA GLU A 68 24.07 10.65 9.31
C GLU A 68 25.37 9.89 9.56
N LYS A 69 25.31 8.55 9.60
CA LYS A 69 26.51 7.73 9.78
C LYS A 69 27.48 7.87 8.61
N ALA A 70 26.97 7.83 7.38
CA ALA A 70 27.78 8.00 6.17
C ALA A 70 28.51 9.36 6.16
N LYS A 71 27.81 10.44 6.52
CA LYS A 71 28.40 11.79 6.68
C LYS A 71 29.45 11.82 7.78
N SER A 72 29.19 11.21 8.94
CA SER A 72 30.15 11.18 10.05
C SER A 72 31.46 10.46 9.70
N LYS A 73 31.40 9.47 8.80
CA LYS A 73 32.56 8.73 8.30
C LYS A 73 33.19 9.33 7.03
N ASN A 74 32.61 10.39 6.48
CA ASN A 74 32.96 10.93 5.15
C ASN A 74 32.93 9.87 4.03
N ASP A 75 32.00 8.91 4.12
CA ASP A 75 31.83 7.89 3.08
C ASP A 75 31.00 8.46 1.91
N LEU A 76 31.69 8.96 0.89
CA LEU A 76 31.06 9.58 -0.28
C LEU A 76 30.17 8.61 -1.06
N GLN A 77 30.47 7.31 -1.06
CA GLN A 77 29.69 6.34 -1.82
C GLN A 77 28.39 6.00 -1.08
N ALA A 78 28.44 5.84 0.24
CA ALA A 78 27.23 5.68 1.05
C ALA A 78 26.33 6.93 1.03
N ILE A 79 26.91 8.14 1.00
CA ILE A 79 26.13 9.39 0.83
C ILE A 79 25.40 9.38 -0.53
N LYS A 80 26.11 9.09 -1.63
CA LYS A 80 25.51 9.00 -2.98
C LYS A 80 24.41 7.95 -3.06
N PHE A 81 24.58 6.81 -2.39
CA PHE A 81 23.53 5.79 -2.33
C PHE A 81 22.26 6.33 -1.68
N SER A 82 22.40 7.05 -0.57
CA SER A 82 21.26 7.62 0.17
C SER A 82 20.51 8.66 -0.66
N GLU A 83 21.24 9.55 -1.33
CA GLU A 83 20.68 10.57 -2.21
C GLU A 83 19.93 9.94 -3.38
N TRP A 84 20.57 8.97 -4.06
CA TRP A 84 19.94 8.20 -5.13
C TRP A 84 18.68 7.45 -4.64
N TYR A 85 18.75 6.82 -3.46
CA TYR A 85 17.62 6.08 -2.91
C TYR A 85 16.43 6.99 -2.65
N LEU A 86 16.64 8.18 -2.06
CA LEU A 86 15.58 9.15 -1.80
C LEU A 86 14.91 9.61 -3.10
N ASP A 87 15.71 9.90 -4.13
CA ASP A 87 15.17 10.28 -5.44
C ASP A 87 14.37 9.14 -6.06
N LYS A 88 14.91 7.91 -6.06
CA LYS A 88 14.24 6.73 -6.58
C LYS A 88 12.95 6.43 -5.83
N PHE A 89 12.98 6.48 -4.50
CA PHE A 89 11.82 6.32 -3.64
C PHE A 89 10.75 7.36 -3.98
N ASN A 90 11.10 8.63 -4.08
CA ASN A 90 10.14 9.67 -4.46
C ASN A 90 9.56 9.46 -5.87
N GLN A 91 10.34 8.93 -6.82
CA GLN A 91 9.86 8.62 -8.17
C GLN A 91 8.84 7.47 -8.18
N GLU A 92 9.13 6.36 -7.50
CA GLU A 92 8.21 5.21 -7.39
C GLU A 92 6.89 5.58 -6.67
N HIS A 93 6.93 6.62 -5.84
CA HIS A 93 5.79 7.09 -5.03
C HIS A 93 5.07 8.32 -5.62
N LYS A 94 5.25 8.62 -6.91
CA LYS A 94 4.52 9.70 -7.58
C LYS A 94 3.06 9.35 -7.86
N SER A 95 2.79 8.10 -8.23
CA SER A 95 1.44 7.66 -8.61
C SER A 95 0.55 7.45 -7.38
N ARG A 96 -0.77 7.55 -7.58
CA ARG A 96 -1.79 7.59 -6.51
C ARG A 96 -1.64 6.46 -5.48
N PHE A 97 -1.56 5.21 -5.92
CA PHE A 97 -1.55 4.05 -5.02
C PHE A 97 -0.24 3.90 -4.24
N PRO A 98 0.96 3.91 -4.87
CA PRO A 98 2.20 3.97 -4.12
C PRO A 98 2.29 5.17 -3.18
N LYS A 99 1.91 6.38 -3.62
CA LYS A 99 1.87 7.58 -2.77
C LYS A 99 1.01 7.35 -1.52
N ALA A 100 -0.15 6.70 -1.66
CA ALA A 100 -1.02 6.35 -0.54
C ALA A 100 -0.34 5.36 0.43
N ILE A 101 0.26 4.28 -0.07
CA ILE A 101 0.98 3.30 0.77
C ILE A 101 2.12 3.97 1.54
N LYS A 102 2.91 4.84 0.91
CA LYS A 102 3.94 5.64 1.60
C LYS A 102 3.37 6.43 2.77
N LYS A 103 2.27 7.17 2.55
CA LYS A 103 1.63 7.95 3.63
C LYS A 103 1.09 7.08 4.75
N ILE A 104 0.58 5.88 4.43
CA ILE A 104 0.09 4.93 5.42
C ILE A 104 1.26 4.36 6.24
N CYS A 105 2.38 4.01 5.60
CA CYS A 105 3.60 3.61 6.30
C CYS A 105 4.10 4.72 7.24
N GLU A 106 4.12 5.97 6.78
CA GLU A 106 4.50 7.13 7.61
C GLU A 106 3.57 7.31 8.81
N LEU A 107 2.25 7.21 8.60
CA LEU A 107 1.25 7.27 9.68
C LEU A 107 1.45 6.14 10.70
N LYS A 108 1.62 4.91 10.21
CA LYS A 108 1.85 3.72 11.04
C LYS A 108 3.12 3.85 11.85
N ASN A 109 4.23 4.31 11.25
CA ASN A 109 5.49 4.50 11.96
C ASN A 109 5.42 5.60 13.02
N LYS A 110 4.64 6.68 12.78
CA LYS A 110 4.53 7.81 13.71
C LYS A 110 3.51 7.58 14.84
N GLN A 111 2.39 6.93 14.55
CA GLN A 111 1.22 6.86 15.45
C GLN A 111 0.79 5.43 15.79
N ASN A 112 1.47 4.41 15.23
CA ASN A 112 1.08 3.01 15.31
C ASN A 112 -0.40 2.77 14.95
N LYS A 113 -0.91 3.51 13.97
CA LYS A 113 -2.32 3.51 13.59
C LYS A 113 -2.50 3.49 12.07
N LEU A 114 -3.57 2.84 11.62
CA LEU A 114 -4.03 2.87 10.23
C LEU A 114 -5.25 3.80 10.06
N PRO A 115 -5.50 4.31 8.83
CA PRO A 115 -6.72 5.02 8.54
C PRO A 115 -7.97 4.15 8.75
N LYS A 116 -9.11 4.79 9.02
CA LYS A 116 -10.37 4.08 9.19
C LYS A 116 -10.80 3.43 7.87
N ILE A 117 -11.10 2.14 7.92
CA ILE A 117 -11.64 1.38 6.79
C ILE A 117 -13.10 1.74 6.54
N LYS A 118 -13.43 1.88 5.26
CA LYS A 118 -14.76 2.07 4.70
C LYS A 118 -15.12 0.87 3.84
N ILE A 119 -16.39 0.48 3.86
CA ILE A 119 -16.94 -0.49 2.91
C ILE A 119 -17.55 0.31 1.77
N MET A 120 -17.19 0.03 0.52
CA MET A 120 -17.78 0.70 -0.63
C MET A 120 -18.23 -0.29 -1.70
N ILE A 121 -19.34 0.04 -2.38
CA ILE A 121 -19.76 -0.57 -3.64
C ILE A 121 -18.85 -0.02 -4.75
N ARG A 122 -18.41 -0.90 -5.63
CA ARG A 122 -17.73 -0.56 -6.87
C ARG A 122 -18.15 -1.50 -8.00
N ALA A 123 -17.86 -1.11 -9.24
CA ALA A 123 -17.95 -2.03 -10.37
C ALA A 123 -16.82 -3.08 -10.32
N LEU A 124 -17.05 -4.25 -10.91
CA LEU A 124 -16.03 -5.29 -11.07
C LEU A 124 -14.91 -4.81 -12.00
N ASP A 125 -15.29 -4.36 -13.20
CA ASP A 125 -14.38 -3.73 -14.16
C ASP A 125 -14.14 -2.29 -13.74
N ARG A 126 -12.86 -1.89 -13.66
CA ARG A 126 -12.45 -0.57 -13.19
C ARG A 126 -12.20 0.36 -14.38
N TYR A 127 -12.92 1.49 -14.43
CA TYR A 127 -12.63 2.62 -15.31
C TYR A 127 -12.20 3.84 -14.48
N GLU A 128 -11.39 4.72 -15.07
CA GLU A 128 -10.77 5.85 -14.35
C GLU A 128 -11.80 6.78 -13.70
N ASN A 129 -12.96 6.95 -14.35
CA ASN A 129 -14.01 7.87 -13.93
C ASN A 129 -15.16 7.19 -13.14
N ASP A 130 -15.00 5.90 -12.82
CA ASP A 130 -15.99 5.18 -12.02
C ASP A 130 -16.18 5.80 -10.64
N ILE A 131 -17.41 5.74 -10.14
CA ILE A 131 -17.70 6.09 -8.75
C ILE A 131 -17.56 4.87 -7.86
N ASN A 132 -17.15 5.13 -6.61
CA ASN A 132 -17.36 4.22 -5.50
C ASN A 132 -18.41 4.82 -4.57
N GLN A 133 -19.20 3.96 -3.91
CA GLN A 133 -20.25 4.43 -3.01
C GLN A 133 -20.12 3.76 -1.65
N GLN A 134 -19.91 4.58 -0.62
CA GLN A 134 -19.76 4.07 0.74
C GLN A 134 -21.06 3.50 1.30
N ILE A 135 -20.96 2.32 1.91
CA ILE A 135 -22.04 1.62 2.59
C ILE A 135 -21.88 1.80 4.09
N MET A 136 -22.97 2.18 4.76
CA MET A 136 -23.02 2.31 6.22
C MET A 136 -23.71 1.08 6.80
N VAL A 137 -22.94 0.24 7.49
CA VAL A 137 -23.43 -0.99 8.13
C VAL A 137 -23.10 -0.99 9.62
N GLY A 138 -23.91 -1.69 10.42
CA GLY A 138 -23.64 -1.92 11.82
C GLY A 138 -22.36 -2.74 12.03
N LEU A 139 -21.41 -2.17 12.77
CA LEU A 139 -20.20 -2.87 13.21
C LEU A 139 -20.29 -3.22 14.70
N SER A 140 -19.72 -4.35 15.11
CA SER A 140 -19.53 -4.74 16.51
C SER A 140 -18.05 -4.99 16.72
N ASN A 141 -17.39 -4.18 17.56
CA ASN A 141 -15.93 -4.18 17.70
C ASN A 141 -15.22 -4.11 16.34
N GLU A 142 -15.65 -3.18 15.48
CA GLU A 142 -15.16 -2.95 14.11
C GLU A 142 -15.41 -4.10 13.11
N LYS A 143 -15.91 -5.25 13.58
CA LYS A 143 -16.26 -6.40 12.75
C LYS A 143 -17.67 -6.26 12.18
N LEU A 144 -17.88 -6.79 10.97
CA LEU A 144 -19.20 -6.86 10.37
C LEU A 144 -20.13 -7.71 11.24
N ARG A 145 -21.30 -7.16 11.61
CA ARG A 145 -22.27 -7.87 12.46
C ARG A 145 -22.94 -9.04 11.75
N SER A 146 -23.32 -8.83 10.50
CA SER A 146 -24.07 -9.78 9.69
C SER A 146 -23.80 -9.54 8.22
N LYS A 147 -23.62 -10.63 7.47
CA LYS A 147 -23.50 -10.56 6.00
C LYS A 147 -24.85 -10.20 5.37
N GLU A 148 -25.94 -10.62 6.00
CA GLU A 148 -27.31 -10.29 5.58
C GLU A 148 -27.57 -8.78 5.70
N GLU A 149 -27.16 -8.14 6.79
CA GLU A 149 -27.27 -6.68 6.97
C GLU A 149 -26.52 -5.92 5.88
N LEU A 150 -25.30 -6.37 5.57
CA LEU A 150 -24.52 -5.81 4.47
C LEU A 150 -25.25 -5.96 3.13
N GLN A 151 -25.80 -7.15 2.84
CA GLN A 151 -26.53 -7.39 1.60
C GLN A 151 -27.79 -6.52 1.48
N ILE A 152 -28.52 -6.32 2.58
CA ILE A 152 -29.69 -5.44 2.62
C ILE A 152 -29.29 -4.00 2.26
N GLU A 153 -28.21 -3.50 2.84
CA GLU A 153 -27.78 -2.11 2.58
C GLU A 153 -27.20 -1.96 1.15
N ILE A 154 -26.50 -2.98 0.62
CA ILE A 154 -26.11 -3.02 -0.79
C ILE A 154 -27.35 -2.90 -1.68
N ASN A 155 -28.35 -3.77 -1.48
CA ASN A 155 -29.56 -3.80 -2.30
C ASN A 155 -30.33 -2.48 -2.22
N ARG A 156 -30.32 -1.80 -1.07
CA ARG A 156 -30.97 -0.49 -0.90
C ARG A 156 -30.30 0.60 -1.72
N GLN A 157 -28.97 0.58 -1.80
CA GLN A 157 -28.18 1.61 -2.47
C GLN A 157 -27.93 1.32 -3.96
N LEU A 158 -28.07 0.07 -4.38
CA LEU A 158 -27.74 -0.41 -5.71
C LEU A 158 -28.44 0.34 -6.86
N PRO A 159 -29.75 0.66 -6.81
CA PRO A 159 -30.41 1.36 -7.92
C PRO A 159 -29.78 2.73 -8.21
N VAL A 160 -29.50 3.50 -7.17
CA VAL A 160 -28.88 4.84 -7.28
C VAL A 160 -27.43 4.71 -7.76
N PHE A 161 -26.69 3.74 -7.21
CA PHE A 161 -25.31 3.48 -7.65
C PHE A 161 -25.24 3.18 -9.14
N LEU A 162 -26.10 2.27 -9.64
CA LEU A 162 -26.15 1.87 -11.05
C LEU A 162 -26.55 3.04 -11.96
N GLU A 163 -27.51 3.87 -11.54
CA GLU A 163 -27.90 5.07 -12.29
C GLU A 163 -26.71 6.03 -12.46
N VAL A 164 -26.02 6.35 -11.37
CA VAL A 164 -24.93 7.33 -11.39
C VAL A 164 -23.70 6.81 -12.15
N ILE A 165 -23.29 5.55 -11.92
CA ILE A 165 -22.13 4.98 -12.62
C ILE A 165 -22.40 4.85 -14.12
N ASN A 166 -23.57 4.38 -14.52
CA ASN A 166 -23.91 4.23 -15.94
C ASN A 166 -24.07 5.57 -16.65
N TYR A 167 -24.59 6.58 -15.96
CA TYR A 167 -24.61 7.93 -16.47
C TYR A 167 -23.19 8.44 -16.75
N LYS A 168 -22.24 8.24 -15.82
CA LYS A 168 -20.84 8.63 -16.06
C LYS A 168 -20.19 7.84 -17.19
N ARG A 169 -20.34 6.51 -17.20
CA ARG A 169 -19.76 5.65 -18.24
C ARG A 169 -20.28 5.99 -19.63
N SER A 170 -21.58 6.29 -19.76
CA SER A 170 -22.17 6.72 -21.02
C SER A 170 -21.53 8.01 -21.58
N LYS A 171 -21.15 8.95 -20.71
CA LYS A 171 -20.46 10.19 -21.11
C LYS A 171 -19.03 9.95 -21.59
N ASN A 172 -18.40 8.88 -21.13
CA ASN A 172 -17.02 8.51 -21.47
C ASN A 172 -16.93 7.42 -22.54
N ASN A 173 -18.05 6.98 -23.13
CA ASN A 173 -18.14 5.84 -24.04
C ASN A 173 -17.65 4.51 -23.42
N GLU A 174 -17.91 4.32 -22.12
CA GLU A 174 -17.56 3.11 -21.37
C GLU A 174 -18.79 2.17 -21.24
N PRO A 175 -18.62 0.84 -21.18
CA PRO A 175 -19.73 -0.12 -21.07
C PRO A 175 -20.53 0.04 -19.78
N SER A 176 -21.86 -0.08 -19.87
CA SER A 176 -22.75 -0.05 -18.70
C SER A 176 -22.49 -1.22 -17.74
N VAL A 177 -22.68 -0.96 -16.46
CA VAL A 177 -22.64 -1.89 -15.34
C VAL A 177 -24.05 -2.38 -15.03
N ASN A 178 -24.20 -3.69 -14.85
CA ASN A 178 -25.42 -4.32 -14.34
C ASN A 178 -25.25 -4.79 -12.89
N GLU A 179 -26.32 -5.24 -12.25
CA GLU A 179 -26.31 -5.70 -10.85
C GLU A 179 -25.31 -6.84 -10.59
N ASN A 180 -25.10 -7.74 -11.55
CA ASN A 180 -24.14 -8.83 -11.43
C ASN A 180 -22.68 -8.41 -11.65
N GLN A 181 -22.45 -7.13 -11.97
CA GLN A 181 -21.12 -6.55 -12.23
C GLN A 181 -20.68 -5.58 -11.13
N ILE A 182 -21.30 -5.67 -9.94
CA ILE A 182 -20.92 -4.90 -8.76
C ILE A 182 -20.31 -5.79 -7.70
N THR A 183 -19.46 -5.21 -6.87
CA THR A 183 -18.90 -5.86 -5.68
C THR A 183 -18.68 -4.85 -4.57
N THR A 184 -18.36 -5.34 -3.38
CA THR A 184 -17.95 -4.51 -2.24
C THR A 184 -16.50 -4.77 -1.89
N SER A 185 -15.75 -3.70 -1.64
CA SER A 185 -14.35 -3.77 -1.22
C SER A 185 -14.08 -2.84 -0.05
N ALA A 186 -12.92 -3.03 0.58
CA ALA A 186 -12.45 -2.19 1.66
C ALA A 186 -11.63 -1.01 1.11
N PHE A 187 -11.95 0.19 1.57
CA PHE A 187 -11.34 1.44 1.14
C PHE A 187 -10.84 2.25 2.33
N ILE A 188 -9.84 3.09 2.09
CA ILE A 188 -9.35 4.08 3.05
C ILE A 188 -9.15 5.42 2.37
N ASP A 189 -9.24 6.47 3.18
CA ASP A 189 -8.77 7.80 2.82
C ASP A 189 -7.54 8.12 3.66
N ILE A 190 -6.52 8.72 3.05
CA ILE A 190 -5.30 9.16 3.72
C ILE A 190 -4.93 10.56 3.24
N GLU A 191 -5.06 11.53 4.14
CA GLU A 191 -4.80 12.96 3.88
C GLU A 191 -5.61 13.49 2.67
N ASP A 192 -4.91 13.86 1.59
CA ASP A 192 -5.46 14.36 0.32
C ASP A 192 -5.79 13.24 -0.69
N ILE A 193 -5.62 11.97 -0.32
CA ILE A 193 -5.82 10.83 -1.20
C ILE A 193 -7.02 10.01 -0.72
N PHE A 194 -8.12 10.13 -1.45
CA PHE A 194 -9.39 9.48 -1.11
C PHE A 194 -9.58 8.17 -1.88
N GLU A 195 -10.50 7.33 -1.41
CA GLU A 195 -11.00 6.14 -2.09
C GLU A 195 -9.87 5.20 -2.57
N ILE A 196 -8.97 4.85 -1.66
CA ILE A 196 -7.91 3.87 -1.93
C ILE A 196 -8.44 2.47 -1.57
N GLU A 197 -8.73 1.66 -2.58
CA GLU A 197 -9.06 0.24 -2.43
C GLU A 197 -7.83 -0.51 -1.87
N ILE A 198 -7.96 -1.10 -0.68
CA ILE A 198 -6.83 -1.64 0.09
C ILE A 198 -6.17 -2.81 -0.65
N ALA A 199 -6.97 -3.78 -1.11
CA ALA A 199 -6.46 -4.93 -1.85
C ALA A 199 -5.70 -4.51 -3.11
N TYR A 200 -6.27 -3.57 -3.87
CA TYR A 200 -5.70 -3.12 -5.14
C TYR A 200 -4.42 -2.30 -4.94
N ALA A 201 -4.40 -1.39 -3.95
CA ALA A 201 -3.21 -0.64 -3.60
C ALA A 201 -2.06 -1.56 -3.16
N SER A 202 -2.38 -2.55 -2.34
CA SER A 202 -1.40 -3.55 -1.86
C SER A 202 -0.85 -4.39 -3.01
N GLU A 203 -1.70 -4.82 -3.95
CA GLU A 203 -1.31 -5.55 -5.16
C GLU A 203 -0.37 -4.74 -6.06
N ILE A 204 -0.68 -3.47 -6.31
CA ILE A 204 0.19 -2.57 -7.10
C ILE A 204 1.55 -2.37 -6.44
N TYR A 205 1.58 -2.34 -5.10
CA TYR A 205 2.76 -1.95 -4.35
C TYR A 205 3.80 -3.07 -4.22
N ILE A 206 3.41 -4.35 -4.28
CA ILE A 206 4.36 -5.47 -4.22
C ILE A 206 5.41 -5.39 -5.35
N PRO A 207 5.05 -5.20 -6.64
CA PRO A 207 6.02 -4.97 -7.70
C PRO A 207 6.91 -3.74 -7.49
N VAL A 208 6.39 -2.68 -6.87
CA VAL A 208 7.19 -1.48 -6.52
C VAL A 208 8.28 -1.85 -5.51
N LEU A 209 7.94 -2.61 -4.46
CA LEU A 209 8.90 -3.09 -3.47
C LEU A 209 9.99 -3.95 -4.09
N ILE A 210 9.62 -4.89 -4.96
CA ILE A 210 10.58 -5.75 -5.65
C ILE A 210 11.57 -4.90 -6.46
N ARG A 211 11.07 -3.95 -7.27
CA ARG A 211 11.95 -3.04 -8.04
C ARG A 211 12.86 -2.21 -7.14
N MET A 212 12.33 -1.66 -6.04
CA MET A 212 13.12 -0.88 -5.08
C MET A 212 14.29 -1.70 -4.52
N VAL A 213 14.05 -2.97 -4.15
CA VAL A 213 15.09 -3.87 -3.64
C VAL A 213 16.12 -4.19 -4.72
N GLU A 214 15.68 -4.61 -5.90
CA GLU A 214 16.56 -4.99 -7.00
C GLU A 214 17.45 -3.84 -7.46
N GLU A 215 16.88 -2.65 -7.64
CA GLU A 215 17.63 -1.46 -8.05
C GLU A 215 18.57 -0.98 -6.95
N SER A 216 18.16 -1.06 -5.68
CA SER A 216 19.04 -0.70 -4.57
C SER A 216 20.27 -1.61 -4.50
N ARG A 217 20.09 -2.92 -4.66
CA ARG A 217 21.20 -3.88 -4.72
C ARG A 217 22.13 -3.61 -5.90
N LYS A 218 21.58 -3.29 -7.08
CA LYS A 218 22.40 -2.88 -8.24
C LYS A 218 23.21 -1.62 -7.92
N LYS A 219 22.60 -0.63 -7.28
CA LYS A 219 23.26 0.63 -6.91
C LYS A 219 24.34 0.41 -5.84
N ILE A 220 24.07 -0.39 -4.81
CA ILE A 220 25.07 -0.77 -3.80
C ILE A 220 26.26 -1.44 -4.47
N LYS A 221 26.03 -2.41 -5.35
CA LYS A 221 27.09 -3.12 -6.07
C LYS A 221 27.93 -2.17 -6.94
N GLU A 222 27.29 -1.24 -7.66
CA GLU A 222 27.97 -0.22 -8.47
C GLU A 222 28.89 0.67 -7.62
N LEU A 223 28.41 1.08 -6.44
CA LEU A 223 29.12 2.01 -5.56
C LEU A 223 30.17 1.34 -4.66
N THR A 224 30.13 0.02 -4.54
CA THR A 224 31.08 -0.79 -3.74
C THR A 224 32.05 -1.61 -4.58
N SER A 225 31.80 -1.78 -5.89
CA SER A 225 32.77 -2.38 -6.81
C SER A 225 33.97 -1.46 -6.98
N TRP A 226 35.14 -1.93 -6.56
CA TRP A 226 36.41 -1.23 -6.75
C TRP A 226 36.80 -1.25 -8.23
N SER A 227 37.02 -0.08 -8.82
CA SER A 227 37.79 0.08 -10.05
C SER A 227 39.28 0.19 -9.71
#